data_AF-A0A498HX42-F1
#
_entry.id   AF-A0A498HX42-F1
#
_cell.length_a   1.000
_cell.length_b   1.000
_cell.length_c   1.000
_cell.angle_alpha   90.00
_cell.angle_beta   90.00
_cell.angle_gamma   90.00
#
_symmetry.space_group_name_H-M   'P 1'
#
loop_
_entity.id
_entity.type
_entity.pdbx_description
1 polymer ?
#
loop_
_entity_poly.entity_id
_entity_poly.type
_entity_poly.pdbx_seq_one_letter_code
_entity_poly.pdbx_strand_id
1 'polypeptide(L)'
;MATEAQVSTQDDKLKDAQMEVADKPETVVLPTNESSESLIIIRHTCAHVMAMAVQKLFPDAKVTIGQWIENGFYYAFDMEPLTDKELKRIKKEMDRIIGRNLPLIREEVSRYAHKRITALNEAYKLEILDSIKEDPITIYHID
;
A
#
# COMPACT_ATOMS: atom_id res chain seq x y z
N MET A 1 87.38 5.85 0.80
CA MET A 1 86.26 6.80 0.90
C MET A 1 85.03 6.05 0.38
N ALA A 2 84.23 5.49 1.30
CA ALA A 2 82.87 5.94 1.64
C ALA A 2 81.89 5.67 0.46
N THR A 3 80.80 4.92 0.55
CA THR A 3 79.87 4.66 1.68
C THR A 3 79.02 3.41 1.36
N GLU A 4 78.55 2.74 2.40
CA GLU A 4 77.51 1.70 2.42
C GLU A 4 76.14 2.21 1.91
N ALA A 5 75.26 1.31 1.46
CA ALA A 5 73.92 1.10 2.05
C ALA A 5 72.92 0.40 1.09
N GLN A 6 72.47 -0.76 1.56
CA GLN A 6 71.07 -1.22 1.68
C GLN A 6 70.27 -1.71 0.44
N VAL A 7 70.08 -3.04 0.47
CA VAL A 7 68.99 -3.79 -0.17
C VAL A 7 67.66 -3.44 0.53
N SER A 8 66.62 -3.16 -0.25
CA SER A 8 65.24 -3.12 0.21
C SER A 8 64.35 -3.78 -0.85
N THR A 9 63.81 -4.94 -0.46
CA THR A 9 62.82 -5.75 -1.16
C THR A 9 61.51 -4.98 -1.30
N GLN A 10 61.07 -4.74 -2.55
CA GLN A 10 59.70 -4.32 -2.82
C GLN A 10 58.80 -5.56 -2.84
N ASP A 11 58.26 -5.90 -1.67
CA ASP A 11 57.10 -6.78 -1.55
C ASP A 11 55.83 -5.99 -1.86
N ASP A 12 55.21 -6.34 -2.98
CA ASP A 12 53.88 -5.90 -3.41
C ASP A 12 52.82 -6.45 -2.45
N LYS A 13 52.48 -5.65 -1.43
CA LYS A 13 51.34 -5.93 -0.54
C LYS A 13 50.13 -5.13 -0.99
N LEU A 14 49.31 -5.77 -1.81
CA LEU A 14 47.88 -5.51 -1.97
C LEU A 14 47.27 -5.31 -0.57
N LYS A 15 46.86 -4.07 -0.28
CA LYS A 15 46.09 -3.72 0.90
C LYS A 15 44.64 -4.08 0.63
N ASP A 16 44.20 -5.21 1.17
CA ASP A 16 42.78 -5.51 1.32
C ASP A 16 42.16 -4.48 2.25
N ALA A 17 41.41 -3.54 1.66
CA ALA A 17 40.56 -2.62 2.39
C ALA A 17 39.34 -3.40 2.90
N GLN A 18 39.42 -3.90 4.13
CA GLN A 18 38.24 -4.38 4.84
C GLN A 18 37.36 -3.17 5.18
N MET A 19 36.26 -3.04 4.45
CA MET A 19 35.17 -2.13 4.78
C MET A 19 34.24 -2.85 5.75
N GLU A 20 34.41 -2.59 7.05
CA GLU A 20 33.41 -2.99 8.06
C GLU A 20 32.15 -2.14 7.85
N VAL A 21 31.16 -2.71 7.17
CA VAL A 21 29.81 -2.16 7.15
C VAL A 21 29.16 -2.56 8.47
N ALA A 22 29.05 -1.60 9.39
CA ALA A 22 28.30 -1.75 10.62
C ALA A 22 26.81 -1.90 10.29
N ASP A 23 26.36 -3.15 10.19
CA ASP A 23 24.96 -3.53 9.98
C ASP A 23 24.21 -3.46 11.33
N LYS A 24 23.72 -2.27 11.68
CA LYS A 24 22.60 -2.15 12.61
C LYS A 24 21.39 -1.72 11.79
N PRO A 25 20.33 -2.55 11.69
CA PRO A 25 19.11 -2.10 11.05
C PRO A 25 18.54 -0.95 11.88
N GLU A 26 18.57 0.25 11.30
CA GLU A 26 17.92 1.42 11.87
C GLU A 26 16.42 1.11 11.91
N THR A 27 15.86 1.00 13.12
CA THR A 27 14.45 0.68 13.29
C THR A 27 13.61 1.84 12.80
N VAL A 28 13.08 1.73 11.58
CA VAL A 28 12.14 2.72 11.03
C VAL A 28 10.82 2.61 11.79
N VAL A 29 10.54 3.59 12.64
CA VAL A 29 9.25 3.71 13.33
C VAL A 29 8.23 4.24 12.32
N LEU A 30 7.18 3.46 12.07
CA LEU A 30 6.08 3.91 11.22
C LEU A 30 5.23 4.94 11.99
N PRO A 31 4.80 6.04 11.33
CA PRO A 31 3.91 7.00 11.97
C PRO A 31 2.56 6.34 12.31
N THR A 32 2.01 6.63 13.49
CA THR A 32 0.71 6.09 13.95
C THR A 32 -0.45 7.01 13.53
N ASN A 33 -1.70 6.57 13.64
CA ASN A 33 -2.87 7.43 13.39
C ASN A 33 -2.90 8.67 14.31
N GLU A 34 -2.39 8.55 15.54
CA GLU A 34 -2.32 9.67 16.49
C GLU A 34 -1.35 10.77 16.04
N SER A 35 -0.43 10.46 15.12
CA SER A 35 0.52 11.44 14.61
C SER A 35 -0.11 12.46 13.65
N SER A 36 -1.26 12.15 13.03
CA SER A 36 -2.00 13.11 12.17
C SER A 36 -3.36 12.57 11.71
N GLU A 37 -4.42 13.38 11.84
CA GLU A 37 -5.73 13.07 11.23
C GLU A 37 -5.65 12.96 9.69
N SER A 38 -4.75 13.70 9.05
CA SER A 38 -4.56 13.61 7.59
C SER A 38 -4.03 12.24 7.15
N LEU A 39 -3.26 11.56 8.01
CA LEU A 39 -2.79 10.20 7.72
C LEU A 39 -3.93 9.18 7.73
N ILE A 40 -4.95 9.37 8.56
CA ILE A 40 -6.14 8.51 8.58
C ILE A 40 -6.86 8.61 7.23
N ILE A 41 -7.05 9.83 6.72
CA ILE A 41 -7.69 10.08 5.42
C ILE A 41 -6.87 9.44 4.29
N ILE A 42 -5.55 9.59 4.31
CA ILE A 42 -4.65 8.97 3.33
C ILE A 42 -4.77 7.45 3.38
N ARG A 43 -4.75 6.84 4.57
CA ARG A 43 -4.85 5.38 4.73
C ARG A 43 -6.19 4.82 4.25
N HIS A 44 -7.28 5.49 4.58
CA HIS A 44 -8.61 5.13 4.10
C HIS A 44 -8.69 5.24 2.56
N THR A 45 -8.14 6.31 2.01
CA THR A 45 -8.06 6.50 0.55
C THR A 45 -7.22 5.41 -0.12
N CYS A 46 -6.08 5.05 0.47
CA CYS A 46 -5.23 3.96 -0.02
C CYS A 46 -5.95 2.60 0.01
N ALA A 47 -6.80 2.35 1.01
CA ALA A 47 -7.63 1.15 1.04
C ALA A 47 -8.60 1.11 -0.16
N HIS A 48 -9.25 2.22 -0.49
CA HIS A 48 -10.09 2.31 -1.69
C HIS A 48 -9.29 2.08 -2.98
N VAL A 49 -8.10 2.68 -3.10
CA VAL A 49 -7.22 2.48 -4.26
C VAL A 49 -6.82 1.00 -4.40
N MET A 50 -6.55 0.32 -3.29
CA MET A 50 -6.27 -1.13 -3.30
C MET A 50 -7.48 -1.91 -3.82
N ALA A 51 -8.69 -1.62 -3.35
CA ALA A 51 -9.90 -2.30 -3.82
C ALA A 51 -10.12 -2.10 -5.32
N MET A 52 -9.94 -0.88 -5.83
CA MET A 52 -10.03 -0.58 -7.27
C MET A 52 -8.98 -1.34 -8.08
N ALA A 53 -7.74 -1.40 -7.59
CA ALA A 53 -6.66 -2.14 -8.25
C ALA A 53 -6.96 -3.64 -8.29
N VAL A 54 -7.47 -4.21 -7.20
CA VAL A 54 -7.83 -5.63 -7.12
C VAL A 54 -8.99 -5.95 -8.04
N GLN A 55 -10.11 -5.21 -7.99
CA GLN A 55 -11.25 -5.44 -8.88
C GLN A 55 -10.87 -5.34 -10.36
N LYS A 56 -9.93 -4.46 -10.71
CA LYS A 56 -9.44 -4.33 -12.09
C LYS A 56 -8.60 -5.53 -12.55
N LEU A 57 -7.75 -6.06 -11.67
CA LEU A 57 -6.85 -7.18 -11.99
C LEU A 57 -7.53 -8.55 -11.83
N PHE A 58 -8.51 -8.64 -10.94
CA PHE A 58 -9.25 -9.84 -10.56
C PHE A 58 -10.75 -9.51 -10.54
N PRO A 59 -11.41 -9.51 -11.72
CA PRO A 59 -12.81 -9.08 -11.83
C PRO A 59 -13.80 -9.90 -10.99
N ASP A 60 -13.46 -11.15 -10.70
CA ASP A 60 -14.28 -12.05 -9.88
C ASP A 60 -14.07 -11.85 -8.37
N ALA A 61 -13.09 -11.04 -7.97
CA ALA A 61 -12.80 -10.77 -6.56
C ALA A 61 -13.91 -9.91 -5.95
N LYS A 62 -14.52 -10.41 -4.88
CA LYS A 62 -15.57 -9.65 -4.19
C LYS A 62 -14.97 -8.84 -3.06
N VAL A 63 -15.32 -7.56 -3.05
CA VAL A 63 -14.82 -6.58 -2.08
C VAL A 63 -15.71 -6.60 -0.84
N THR A 64 -15.10 -6.73 0.34
CA THR A 64 -15.84 -6.74 1.61
C THR A 64 -15.52 -5.45 2.39
N ILE A 65 -14.75 -5.55 3.46
CA ILE A 65 -14.45 -4.45 4.39
C ILE A 65 -12.99 -4.02 4.24
N GLY A 66 -12.79 -2.71 4.11
CA GLY A 66 -11.48 -2.06 4.18
C GLY A 66 -11.46 -1.07 5.32
N GLN A 67 -10.45 -1.15 6.18
CA GLN A 67 -10.29 -0.25 7.33
C GLN A 67 -8.84 0.18 7.46
N TRP A 68 -8.64 1.40 7.96
CA TRP A 68 -7.33 1.81 8.45
C TRP A 68 -7.06 1.15 9.80
N ILE A 69 -5.80 0.89 10.08
CA ILE A 69 -5.29 0.40 11.36
C ILE A 69 -4.23 1.37 11.87
N GLU A 70 -3.72 1.16 13.09
CA GLU A 70 -2.79 2.08 13.75
C GLU A 70 -1.62 2.53 12.87
N ASN A 71 -1.03 1.61 12.09
CA ASN A 71 0.17 1.85 11.27
C ASN A 71 -0.05 1.65 9.76
N GLY A 72 -1.30 1.54 9.30
CA GLY A 72 -1.57 1.24 7.89
C GLY A 72 -3.04 1.03 7.59
N PHE A 73 -3.33 0.10 6.70
CA PHE A 73 -4.69 -0.31 6.36
C PHE A 73 -4.68 -1.77 5.91
N TYR A 74 -5.85 -2.38 5.90
CA TYR A 74 -6.08 -3.68 5.27
C TYR A 74 -7.39 -3.67 4.50
N TYR A 75 -7.54 -4.65 3.61
CA TYR A 75 -8.77 -4.89 2.89
C TYR A 75 -9.00 -6.40 2.78
N ALA A 76 -10.21 -6.84 3.07
CA ALA A 76 -10.61 -8.24 2.90
C ALA A 76 -11.30 -8.46 1.55
N PHE A 77 -10.87 -9.52 0.85
CA PHE A 77 -11.41 -9.95 -0.44
C PHE A 77 -11.83 -11.42 -0.37
N ASP A 78 -12.99 -11.74 -0.93
CA ASP A 78 -13.39 -13.13 -1.21
C ASP A 78 -12.90 -13.48 -2.62
N MET A 79 -11.75 -14.17 -2.68
CA MET A 79 -11.07 -14.61 -3.89
C MET A 79 -10.00 -15.66 -3.56
N GLU A 80 -9.38 -16.23 -4.60
CA GLU A 80 -8.21 -17.11 -4.44
C GLU A 80 -7.05 -16.40 -3.72
N PRO A 81 -6.28 -17.11 -2.87
CA PRO A 81 -5.12 -16.54 -2.19
C PRO A 81 -4.11 -15.91 -3.15
N LEU A 82 -3.66 -14.71 -2.81
CA LEU A 82 -2.70 -13.96 -3.61
C LEU A 82 -1.28 -14.51 -3.44
N THR A 83 -0.55 -14.58 -4.54
CA THR A 83 0.89 -14.83 -4.58
C THR A 83 1.69 -13.51 -4.47
N ASP A 84 2.97 -13.60 -4.07
CA ASP A 84 3.86 -12.42 -4.02
C ASP A 84 3.96 -11.67 -5.35
N LYS A 85 3.88 -12.40 -6.47
CA LYS A 85 3.88 -11.81 -7.82
C LYS A 85 2.62 -10.99 -8.06
N GLU A 86 1.48 -11.43 -7.56
CA GLU A 86 0.21 -10.73 -7.67
C GLU A 86 0.18 -9.51 -6.75
N LEU A 87 0.72 -9.61 -5.54
CA LEU A 87 0.90 -8.44 -4.66
C LEU A 87 1.72 -7.34 -5.35
N LYS A 88 2.80 -7.70 -6.05
CA LYS A 88 3.59 -6.74 -6.85
C LYS A 88 2.78 -6.13 -8.00
N ARG A 89 1.91 -6.90 -8.65
CA ARG A 89 1.02 -6.40 -9.72
C ARG A 89 -0.02 -5.43 -9.17
N ILE A 90 -0.62 -5.76 -8.03
CA ILE A 90 -1.59 -4.90 -7.33
C ILE A 90 -0.92 -3.59 -6.97
N LYS A 91 0.26 -3.61 -6.33
CA LYS A 91 1.01 -2.39 -6.00
C LYS A 91 1.25 -1.52 -7.24
N LYS A 92 1.71 -2.12 -8.35
CA LYS A 92 1.95 -1.39 -9.60
C LYS A 92 0.69 -0.74 -10.16
N GLU A 93 -0.45 -1.41 -10.06
CA GLU A 93 -1.73 -0.84 -10.49
C GLU A 93 -2.21 0.26 -9.54
N MET A 94 -2.00 0.11 -8.23
CA MET A 94 -2.26 1.19 -7.26
C MET A 94 -1.43 2.43 -7.58
N ASP A 95 -0.12 2.28 -7.78
CA ASP A 95 0.79 3.37 -8.16
C ASP A 95 0.30 4.06 -9.46
N ARG A 96 -0.19 3.27 -10.43
CA ARG A 96 -0.77 3.79 -11.67
C ARG A 96 -2.05 4.59 -11.42
N ILE A 97 -2.98 4.10 -10.59
CA ILE A 97 -4.23 4.79 -10.25
C ILE A 97 -3.91 6.12 -9.56
N ILE A 98 -3.03 6.11 -8.57
CA ILE A 98 -2.57 7.31 -7.85
C ILE A 98 -1.93 8.30 -8.83
N GLY A 99 -1.07 7.81 -9.73
CA GLY A 99 -0.40 8.63 -10.74
C GLY A 99 -1.33 9.30 -11.76
N ARG A 100 -2.58 8.84 -11.91
CA ARG A 100 -3.58 9.54 -12.75
C ARG A 100 -4.09 10.82 -12.09
N ASN A 101 -3.88 10.99 -10.78
CA ASN A 101 -4.30 12.16 -10.01
C ASN A 101 -5.77 12.55 -10.27
N LEU A 102 -6.64 11.53 -10.31
CA LEU A 102 -8.06 11.74 -10.54
C LEU A 102 -8.73 12.23 -9.24
N PRO A 103 -9.73 13.12 -9.34
CA PRO A 103 -10.46 13.58 -8.18
C PRO A 103 -11.20 12.40 -7.53
N LEU A 104 -10.95 12.18 -6.24
CA LEU A 104 -11.77 11.29 -5.44
C LEU A 104 -13.03 12.04 -5.01
N ILE A 105 -14.19 11.59 -5.49
CA ILE A 105 -15.46 12.23 -5.21
C ILE A 105 -16.10 11.50 -4.03
N ARG A 106 -16.34 12.26 -2.96
CA ARG A 106 -17.18 11.86 -1.83
C ARG A 106 -18.61 12.25 -2.17
N GLU A 107 -19.49 11.25 -2.26
CA GLU A 107 -20.91 11.44 -2.51
C GLU A 107 -21.71 10.95 -1.31
N GLU A 108 -22.53 11.82 -0.74
CA GLU A 108 -23.54 11.42 0.23
C GLU A 108 -24.77 10.95 -0.54
N VAL A 109 -25.09 9.67 -0.36
CA VAL A 109 -26.26 9.06 -0.98
C VAL A 109 -27.25 8.68 0.10
N SER A 110 -28.53 8.87 -0.20
CA SER A 110 -29.56 8.27 0.63
C SER A 110 -29.51 6.76 0.50
N ARG A 111 -30.04 6.08 1.52
CA ARG A 111 -30.17 4.61 1.52
C ARG A 111 -30.80 4.01 0.26
N TYR A 112 -31.56 4.76 -0.54
CA TYR A 112 -32.10 4.28 -1.81
C TYR A 112 -31.03 4.04 -2.91
N ALA A 113 -29.74 4.28 -2.62
CA ALA A 113 -28.61 3.92 -3.46
C ALA A 113 -28.49 2.40 -3.75
N HIS A 114 -29.31 1.56 -3.11
CA HIS A 114 -29.49 0.14 -3.44
C HIS A 114 -29.46 -0.12 -4.95
N LYS A 115 -30.19 0.66 -5.77
CA LYS A 115 -30.25 0.42 -7.22
C LYS A 115 -28.87 0.52 -7.91
N ARG A 116 -28.02 1.44 -7.49
CA ARG A 116 -26.67 1.63 -8.05
C ARG A 116 -25.74 0.50 -7.62
N ILE A 117 -25.85 0.05 -6.36
CA ILE A 117 -25.04 -1.06 -5.84
C ILE A 117 -25.50 -2.40 -6.41
N THR A 118 -26.81 -2.62 -6.57
CA THR A 118 -27.37 -3.81 -7.24
C THR A 118 -26.92 -3.89 -8.69
N ALA A 119 -26.84 -2.76 -9.40
CA ALA A 119 -26.35 -2.72 -10.78
C ALA A 119 -24.87 -3.13 -10.92
N LEU A 120 -24.08 -3.03 -9.85
CA LEU A 120 -22.67 -3.43 -9.82
C LEU A 120 -22.47 -4.92 -9.47
N ASN A 121 -23.55 -5.67 -9.20
CA ASN A 121 -23.54 -7.09 -8.84
C ASN A 121 -22.65 -7.43 -7.62
N GLU A 122 -22.51 -6.50 -6.68
CA GLU A 122 -21.68 -6.67 -5.49
C GLU A 122 -22.51 -7.11 -4.28
N ALA A 123 -22.74 -8.42 -4.15
CA ALA A 123 -23.61 -8.99 -3.10
C ALA A 123 -23.21 -8.59 -1.67
N TYR A 124 -21.91 -8.60 -1.34
CA TYR A 124 -21.44 -8.20 -0.01
C TYR A 124 -21.70 -6.73 0.32
N LYS A 125 -21.63 -5.83 -0.67
CA LYS A 125 -21.96 -4.42 -0.45
C LYS A 125 -23.43 -4.23 -0.12
N LEU A 126 -24.33 -5.06 -0.65
CA LEU A 126 -25.75 -5.03 -0.30
C LEU A 126 -25.96 -5.48 1.15
N GLU A 127 -25.31 -6.55 1.59
CA GLU A 127 -25.39 -7.02 2.98
C GLU A 127 -24.85 -5.96 3.97
N ILE A 128 -23.74 -5.30 3.63
CA ILE A 128 -23.18 -4.21 4.42
C ILE A 128 -24.17 -3.04 4.47
N LEU A 129 -24.79 -2.68 3.33
CA LEU A 129 -25.77 -1.61 3.25
C LEU A 129 -27.01 -1.88 4.12
N ASP A 130 -27.48 -3.12 4.12
CA ASP A 130 -28.59 -3.57 4.97
C ASP A 130 -28.24 -3.50 6.47
N SER A 131 -26.94 -3.66 6.81
CA SER A 131 -26.47 -3.57 8.19
C SER A 131 -26.32 -2.14 8.73
N ILE A 132 -26.11 -1.16 7.85
CA ILE A 132 -25.95 0.25 8.23
C ILE A 132 -27.33 0.82 8.59
N LYS A 133 -27.58 1.14 9.86
CA LYS A 133 -28.88 1.66 10.33
C LYS A 133 -29.01 3.18 10.25
N GLU A 134 -27.93 3.90 9.96
CA GLU A 134 -27.88 5.37 9.94
C GLU A 134 -27.79 5.92 8.51
N ASP A 135 -28.29 7.14 8.31
CA ASP A 135 -28.29 7.88 7.04
C ASP A 135 -27.65 9.26 7.32
N PRO A 136 -26.84 9.85 6.41
CA PRO A 136 -26.53 9.42 5.04
C PRO A 136 -25.41 8.38 4.91
N ILE A 137 -25.47 7.56 3.85
CA ILE A 137 -24.36 6.68 3.45
C ILE A 137 -23.40 7.45 2.54
N THR A 138 -22.09 7.25 2.73
CA THR A 138 -21.08 7.89 1.89
C THR A 138 -20.50 6.88 0.89
N ILE A 139 -20.48 7.25 -0.40
CA ILE A 139 -19.79 6.50 -1.46
C ILE A 139 -18.58 7.32 -1.92
N TYR A 140 -17.44 6.64 -2.09
CA TYR A 140 -16.24 7.21 -2.70
C TYR A 140 -16.05 6.59 -4.08
N HIS A 141 -15.91 7.43 -5.12
CA HIS A 141 -15.65 6.96 -6.48
C HIS A 141 -14.69 7.90 -7.22
N ILE A 142 -14.18 7.40 -8.34
CA ILE A 142 -13.34 8.14 -9.28
C ILE A 142 -14.11 8.20 -10.61
N ASP A 143 -14.19 9.39 -11.22
CA ASP A 143 -14.75 9.61 -12.57
C ASP A 143 -13.77 9.25 -13.71
#